data_AF-A0AAD6Y278-F1
#
_entry.id   AF-A0AAD6Y278-F1
#
_cell.length_a   1.000
_cell.length_b   1.000
_cell.length_c   1.000
_cell.angle_alpha   90.00
_cell.angle_beta   90.00
_cell.angle_gamma   90.00
#
_symmetry.space_group_name_H-M   'P 1'
#
loop_
_entity.id
_entity.type
_entity.pdbx_description
1 polymer ?
#
loop_
_entity_poly.entity_id
_entity_poly.type
_entity_poly.pdbx_seq_one_letter_code
_entity_poly.pdbx_strand_id
1 'polypeptide(L)'
;SPCPELLVTNSVPSDVQINEINSFIGSTEAKISIINDQIAQMQRTLDGLASRRAELQDLVQSHRSVVSTIRRLPTDILGEIFLQYLSASRSPVHSPKALSHLVGVCERWCTITLTSPLLW
;
A
#
# COMPACT_ATOMS: atom_id res chain seq x y z
N SER A 1 -8.59 32.83 -28.24
CA SER A 1 -7.55 33.74 -27.70
C SER A 1 -7.75 35.09 -28.33
N PRO A 2 -7.72 36.21 -27.58
CA PRO A 2 -7.62 37.53 -28.17
C PRO A 2 -6.30 37.67 -28.92
N CYS A 3 -6.30 38.48 -29.97
CA CYS A 3 -5.14 38.89 -30.77
C CYS A 3 -4.12 37.77 -31.08
N PRO A 4 -4.52 36.69 -31.78
CA PRO A 4 -3.65 35.55 -32.06
C PRO A 4 -2.39 35.91 -32.86
N GLU A 5 -2.49 36.94 -33.70
CA GLU A 5 -1.37 37.47 -34.51
C GLU A 5 -0.18 37.91 -33.64
N LEU A 6 -0.46 38.47 -32.46
CA LEU A 6 0.57 38.95 -31.51
C LEU A 6 1.32 37.80 -30.81
N LEU A 7 0.80 36.57 -30.89
CA LEU A 7 1.50 35.39 -30.35
C LEU A 7 2.63 34.90 -31.28
N VAL A 8 2.60 35.33 -32.54
CA VAL A 8 3.53 34.87 -33.59
C VAL A 8 4.40 36.01 -34.13
N THR A 9 4.04 37.26 -33.84
CA THR A 9 4.72 38.47 -34.34
C THR A 9 5.30 39.30 -33.19
N ASN A 10 6.42 40.00 -33.43
CA ASN A 10 7.03 40.93 -32.47
C ASN A 10 6.40 42.34 -32.52
N SER A 11 5.14 42.44 -32.94
CA SER A 11 4.44 43.72 -33.04
C SER A 11 4.06 44.24 -31.67
N VAL A 12 4.21 45.56 -31.46
CA VAL A 12 3.82 46.21 -30.20
C VAL A 12 2.29 46.20 -30.07
N PRO A 13 1.71 45.64 -28.99
CA PRO A 13 0.27 45.66 -28.77
C PRO A 13 -0.25 47.07 -28.50
N SER A 14 -1.44 47.40 -28.99
CA SER A 14 -2.14 48.63 -28.61
C SER A 14 -2.81 48.51 -27.24
N ASP A 15 -3.14 49.63 -26.61
CA ASP A 15 -3.80 49.65 -25.29
C ASP A 15 -5.11 48.86 -25.26
N VAL A 16 -5.88 48.87 -26.36
CA VAL A 16 -7.10 48.07 -26.49
C VAL A 16 -6.78 46.57 -26.47
N GLN A 17 -5.76 46.16 -27.23
CA GLN A 17 -5.32 44.76 -27.28
C GLN A 17 -4.77 44.30 -25.92
N ILE A 18 -4.03 45.16 -25.22
CA ILE A 18 -3.54 44.89 -23.85
C ILE A 18 -4.71 44.64 -22.91
N ASN A 19 -5.75 45.47 -22.94
CA ASN A 19 -6.93 45.30 -22.11
C ASN A 19 -7.70 44.01 -22.42
N GLU A 20 -7.88 43.69 -23.70
CA GLU A 20 -8.53 42.43 -24.13
C GLU A 20 -7.74 41.20 -23.67
N ILE A 21 -6.41 41.23 -23.84
CA ILE A 21 -5.50 40.15 -23.40
C ILE A 21 -5.56 39.99 -21.88
N ASN A 22 -5.47 41.07 -21.12
CA ASN A 22 -5.54 41.02 -19.65
C ASN A 22 -6.89 40.48 -19.15
N SER A 23 -8.00 40.90 -19.76
CA SER A 23 -9.32 40.35 -19.43
C SER A 23 -9.41 38.86 -19.75
N PHE A 24 -8.84 38.42 -20.87
CA PHE A 24 -8.81 37.01 -21.22
C PHE A 24 -7.95 36.19 -20.26
N ILE A 25 -6.76 36.69 -19.89
CA ILE A 25 -5.88 36.08 -18.89
C ILE A 25 -6.63 35.90 -17.57
N GLY A 26 -7.20 36.98 -17.02
CA GLY A 26 -7.94 36.90 -15.75
C GLY A 26 -9.12 35.91 -15.81
N SER A 27 -9.88 35.88 -16.91
CA SER A 27 -10.96 34.91 -17.09
C SER A 27 -10.46 33.46 -17.20
N THR A 28 -9.27 33.25 -17.76
CA THR A 28 -8.66 31.94 -17.95
C THR A 28 -8.05 31.45 -16.64
N GLU A 29 -7.37 32.31 -15.89
CA GLU A 29 -6.87 32.03 -14.54
C GLU A 29 -7.99 31.64 -13.58
N ALA A 30 -9.13 32.34 -13.63
CA ALA A 30 -10.30 31.98 -12.84
C ALA A 30 -10.81 30.55 -13.16
N LYS A 31 -10.86 30.18 -14.45
CA LYS A 31 -11.23 28.81 -14.86
C LYS A 31 -10.21 27.77 -14.39
N ILE A 32 -8.92 28.08 -14.47
CA ILE A 32 -7.85 27.21 -13.96
C ILE A 32 -8.02 27.00 -12.46
N SER A 33 -8.30 28.06 -11.68
CA SER A 33 -8.53 27.96 -10.24
C SER A 33 -9.70 27.01 -9.92
N ILE A 34 -10.83 27.14 -10.61
CA ILE A 34 -11.99 26.26 -10.42
C ILE A 34 -11.63 24.80 -10.69
N ILE A 35 -10.89 24.53 -11.76
CA ILE A 35 -10.45 23.17 -12.09
C ILE A 35 -9.50 22.63 -11.01
N ASN A 36 -8.57 23.44 -10.52
CA ASN A 36 -7.67 23.04 -9.44
C ASN A 36 -8.43 22.69 -8.15
N ASP A 37 -9.45 23.46 -7.80
CA ASP A 37 -10.30 23.17 -6.63
C ASP A 37 -11.06 21.84 -6.79
N GLN A 38 -11.57 21.57 -7.99
CA GLN A 38 -12.22 20.30 -8.32
C GLN A 38 -11.24 19.12 -8.23
N ILE A 39 -10.03 19.27 -8.76
CA ILE A 39 -8.96 18.27 -8.66
C ILE A 39 -8.64 17.98 -7.18
N ALA A 40 -8.44 19.02 -6.37
CA ALA A 40 -8.13 18.88 -4.96
C ALA A 40 -9.27 18.18 -4.18
N GLN A 41 -10.53 18.47 -4.52
CA GLN A 41 -11.68 17.79 -3.93
C GLN A 41 -11.75 16.30 -4.29
N MET A 42 -11.51 15.97 -5.57
CA MET A 42 -11.49 14.58 -6.02
C MET A 42 -10.34 13.80 -5.38
N GLN A 43 -9.15 14.40 -5.24
CA GLN A 43 -8.01 13.80 -4.55
C GLN A 43 -8.33 13.48 -3.10
N ARG A 44 -8.89 14.43 -2.34
CA ARG A 44 -9.33 14.18 -0.95
C ARG A 44 -10.32 13.02 -0.84
N THR A 45 -11.23 12.91 -1.81
CA THR A 45 -12.21 11.82 -1.85
C THR A 45 -11.54 10.48 -2.13
N LEU A 46 -10.60 10.44 -3.08
CA LEU A 46 -9.81 9.25 -3.40
C LEU A 46 -8.96 8.80 -2.21
N ASP A 47 -8.32 9.72 -1.51
CA ASP A 47 -7.50 9.42 -0.33
C ASP A 47 -8.35 8.80 0.77
N GLY A 48 -9.53 9.38 1.06
CA GLY A 48 -10.47 8.84 2.04
C GLY A 48 -10.95 7.42 1.68
N LEU A 49 -11.29 7.18 0.42
CA LEU A 49 -11.70 5.86 -0.06
C LEU A 49 -10.54 4.85 -0.02
N ALA A 50 -9.31 5.28 -0.34
CA ALA A 50 -8.13 4.44 -0.29
C ALA A 50 -7.80 4.00 1.16
N SER A 51 -7.87 4.92 2.12
CA SER A 51 -7.72 4.61 3.55
C SER A 51 -8.78 3.62 4.01
N ARG A 52 -10.06 3.85 3.67
CA ARG A 52 -11.13 2.94 4.07
C ARG A 52 -10.98 1.55 3.44
N ARG A 53 -10.53 1.48 2.19
CA ARG A 53 -10.22 0.20 1.53
C ARG A 53 -9.10 -0.54 2.26
N ALA A 54 -8.03 0.15 2.64
CA ALA A 54 -6.91 -0.45 3.37
C ALA A 54 -7.37 -1.04 4.71
N GLU A 55 -8.15 -0.30 5.50
CA GLU A 55 -8.72 -0.80 6.77
C GLU A 55 -9.54 -2.08 6.59
N LEU A 56 -10.37 -2.14 5.55
CA LEU A 56 -11.19 -3.32 5.26
C LEU A 56 -10.34 -4.50 4.79
N GLN A 57 -9.28 -4.25 4.02
CA GLN A 57 -8.34 -5.29 3.59
C GLN A 57 -7.61 -5.89 4.79
N ASP A 58 -7.16 -5.05 5.72
CA ASP A 58 -6.52 -5.50 6.96
C ASP A 58 -7.47 -6.33 7.80
N LEU A 59 -8.72 -5.88 7.97
CA LEU A 59 -9.74 -6.62 8.70
C LEU A 59 -9.98 -8.02 8.09
N VAL A 60 -10.14 -8.09 6.76
CA VAL A 60 -10.32 -9.36 6.05
C VAL A 60 -9.09 -10.25 6.24
N GLN A 61 -7.88 -9.70 6.15
CA GLN A 61 -6.65 -10.46 6.29
C GLN A 61 -6.49 -11.02 7.72
N SER A 62 -6.82 -10.24 8.75
CA SER A 62 -6.84 -10.70 10.13
C SER A 62 -7.78 -11.89 10.31
N HIS A 63 -9.01 -11.82 9.79
CA HIS A 63 -9.97 -12.92 9.89
C HIS A 63 -9.57 -14.14 9.07
N ARG A 64 -9.03 -13.95 7.86
CA ARG A 64 -8.46 -15.04 7.06
C ARG A 64 -7.35 -15.76 7.80
N SER A 65 -6.52 -15.03 8.55
CA SER A 65 -5.46 -15.63 9.36
C SER A 65 -6.03 -16.55 10.46
N VAL A 66 -7.17 -16.19 11.07
CA VAL A 66 -7.84 -16.99 12.11
C VAL A 66 -8.36 -18.32 11.55
N VAL A 67 -9.00 -18.28 10.37
CA VAL A 67 -9.58 -19.49 9.75
C VAL A 67 -8.56 -20.29 8.93
N SER A 68 -7.30 -19.83 8.87
CA SER A 68 -6.25 -20.51 8.11
C SER A 68 -6.05 -21.94 8.59
N THR A 69 -5.84 -22.85 7.64
CA THR A 69 -5.69 -24.29 7.89
C THR A 69 -4.61 -24.59 8.92
N ILE A 70 -3.53 -23.79 8.94
CA ILE A 70 -2.40 -23.98 9.84
C ILE A 70 -2.77 -23.79 11.32
N ARG A 71 -3.74 -22.93 11.64
CA ARG A 71 -4.28 -22.79 13.00
C ARG A 71 -5.19 -23.95 13.40
N ARG A 72 -5.70 -24.71 12.43
CA ARG A 72 -6.60 -25.86 12.62
C ARG A 72 -5.88 -27.21 12.60
N LEU A 73 -4.61 -27.26 12.20
CA LEU A 73 -3.84 -28.49 12.21
C LEU A 73 -3.73 -29.03 13.64
N PRO A 74 -3.91 -30.34 13.86
CA PRO A 74 -3.56 -30.99 15.13
C PRO A 74 -2.08 -30.76 15.47
N THR A 75 -1.76 -30.77 16.75
CA THR A 75 -0.39 -30.55 17.24
C THR A 75 0.59 -31.58 16.68
N ASP A 76 0.17 -32.83 16.55
CA ASP A 76 1.02 -33.91 16.04
C ASP A 76 1.42 -33.68 14.57
N ILE A 77 0.46 -33.27 13.74
CA ILE A 77 0.71 -32.95 12.33
C ILE A 77 1.61 -31.72 12.20
N LEU A 78 1.41 -30.71 13.05
CA LEU A 78 2.24 -29.52 13.04
C LEU A 78 3.67 -29.80 13.51
N GLY A 79 3.84 -30.69 14.50
CA GLY A 79 5.14 -31.19 14.95
C GLY A 79 5.87 -31.99 13.87
N GLU A 80 5.17 -32.85 13.14
CA GLU A 80 5.73 -33.57 11.99
C GLU A 80 6.19 -32.59 10.89
N ILE A 81 5.40 -31.57 10.57
CA ILE A 81 5.81 -30.52 9.63
C ILE A 81 7.09 -29.82 10.11
N PHE A 82 7.22 -29.53 11.41
CA PHE A 82 8.43 -28.92 11.97
C PHE A 82 9.64 -29.84 11.83
N LEU A 83 9.48 -31.14 12.12
CA LEU A 83 10.53 -32.14 11.93
C LEU A 83 11.02 -32.17 10.47
N GLN A 84 10.09 -32.26 9.52
CA GLN A 84 10.40 -32.27 8.09
C GLN A 84 11.07 -30.96 7.64
N TYR A 85 10.63 -29.81 8.14
CA TYR A 85 11.25 -28.51 7.87
C TYR A 85 12.70 -28.46 8.37
N LEU A 86 12.95 -28.94 9.59
CA LEU A 86 14.28 -28.99 10.18
C LEU A 86 15.19 -29.97 9.43
N SER A 87 14.68 -31.14 9.04
CA SER A 87 15.43 -32.15 8.27
C SER A 87 15.74 -31.71 6.83
N ALA A 88 14.86 -30.93 6.20
CA ALA A 88 15.05 -30.42 4.83
C ALA A 88 16.00 -29.21 4.79
N SER A 89 16.06 -28.43 5.86
CA SER A 89 17.16 -27.48 6.05
C SER A 89 18.43 -28.31 6.19
N ARG A 90 19.38 -28.21 5.25
CA ARG A 90 20.59 -29.07 5.17
C ARG A 90 21.60 -28.83 6.31
N SER A 91 21.13 -28.59 7.52
CA SER A 91 21.93 -28.35 8.71
C SER A 91 21.85 -29.61 9.59
N PRO A 92 22.99 -30.14 10.04
CA PRO A 92 23.01 -31.39 10.77
C PRO A 92 22.44 -31.11 12.17
N VAL A 93 21.15 -31.39 12.36
CA VAL A 93 20.54 -31.66 13.67
C VAL A 93 20.60 -30.42 14.61
N HIS A 94 19.54 -29.60 14.59
CA HIS A 94 19.29 -28.41 15.44
C HIS A 94 20.13 -27.16 15.14
N SER A 95 19.99 -26.55 13.96
CA SER A 95 20.45 -25.16 13.83
C SER A 95 19.59 -24.27 14.77
N PRO A 96 20.19 -23.56 15.75
CA PRO A 96 19.42 -22.70 16.65
C PRO A 96 18.63 -21.62 15.90
N LYS A 97 19.08 -21.30 14.68
CA LYS A 97 18.44 -20.36 13.76
C LYS A 97 17.14 -20.90 13.15
N ALA A 98 17.06 -22.19 12.80
CA ALA A 98 15.82 -22.76 12.29
C ALA A 98 14.78 -22.94 13.40
N LEU A 99 15.21 -23.31 14.60
CA LEU A 99 14.34 -23.36 15.78
C LEU A 99 13.84 -21.96 16.17
N SER A 100 14.69 -20.93 16.11
CA SER A 100 14.27 -19.56 16.40
C SER A 100 13.23 -19.03 15.40
N HIS A 101 13.28 -19.46 14.14
CA HIS A 101 12.22 -19.15 13.18
C HIS A 101 10.87 -19.74 13.58
N LEU A 102 10.83 -20.99 14.04
CA LEU A 102 9.58 -21.64 14.47
C LEU A 102 9.03 -21.01 15.75
N VAL A 103 9.90 -20.77 16.74
CA VAL A 103 9.55 -20.13 18.01
C VAL A 103 9.03 -18.70 17.81
N GLY A 104 9.54 -18.00 16.80
CA GLY A 104 9.16 -16.62 16.48
C GLY A 104 7.81 -16.44 15.77
N VAL A 105 7.13 -17.52 15.34
CA VAL A 105 5.90 -17.39 14.53
C VAL A 105 4.68 -17.02 15.38
N CYS A 106 4.39 -17.78 16.43
CA CYS A 106 3.30 -17.53 17.37
C CYS A 106 3.46 -18.34 18.65
N GLU A 107 2.68 -18.01 19.68
CA GLU A 107 2.68 -18.72 20.96
C GLU A 107 2.52 -20.23 20.79
N ARG A 108 1.55 -20.68 19.98
CA ARG A 108 1.31 -22.11 19.75
C ARG A 108 2.51 -22.82 19.14
N TRP A 109 3.19 -22.20 18.17
CA TRP A 109 4.38 -22.79 17.55
C TRP A 109 5.54 -22.84 18.54
N CYS A 110 5.74 -21.76 19.30
CA CYS A 110 6.69 -21.72 20.41
C CYS A 110 6.45 -22.87 21.41
N THR A 111 5.21 -23.04 21.90
CA THR A 111 4.86 -24.13 22.82
C THR A 111 5.24 -25.48 22.21
N ILE A 112 4.79 -25.78 20.99
CA ILE A 112 5.05 -27.08 20.34
C ILE A 112 6.56 -27.32 20.14
N THR A 113 7.31 -26.29 19.72
CA THR A 113 8.75 -26.39 19.52
C THR A 113 9.50 -26.62 20.84
N LEU A 114 9.08 -25.98 21.93
CA LEU A 114 9.73 -26.12 23.24
C LEU A 114 9.33 -27.42 23.98
N THR A 115 8.10 -27.91 23.79
CA THR A 115 7.60 -29.09 24.52
C THR A 115 7.81 -30.40 23.78
N SER A 116 8.21 -30.39 22.51
CA SER A 116 8.43 -31.61 21.72
C SER A 116 9.91 -32.06 21.81
N PRO A 117 10.22 -33.16 22.51
CA PRO A 117 11.61 -33.62 22.66
C PRO A 117 12.25 -34.04 21.34
N LEU A 118 11.45 -34.39 20.32
CA LEU A 118 11.95 -34.80 19.01
C LEU A 118 12.56 -33.64 18.19
N LEU A 119 12.33 -32.39 18.61
CA LEU A 119 12.85 -31.19 17.94
C LEU A 119 14.19 -30.70 18.54
N TRP A 120 14.70 -31.36 19.59
CA TRP A 120 15.95 -31.08 20.32
C TRP A 120 16.86 -32.32 20.37
#